data_AF-A0AAV9AI73-F1
#
_entry.id   AF-A0AAV9AI73-F1
#
_cell.length_a   1.000
_cell.length_b   1.000
_cell.length_c   1.000
_cell.angle_alpha   90.00
_cell.angle_beta   90.00
_cell.angle_gamma   90.00
#
_symmetry.space_group_name_H-M   'P 1'
#
loop_
_entity.id
_entity.type
_entity.pdbx_description
1 polymer ?
#
loop_
_entity_poly.entity_id
_entity_poly.type
_entity_poly.pdbx_seq_one_letter_code
_entity_poly.pdbx_strand_id
1 'polypeptide(L)'
;MDPTFFNNLRLTCPALNTTNTTNLDVRTPNTFDNKYYVDLVNRQGLFTSDQDMFVDNRTKPIVTGFANNQSLFFEKFVFSMVKMGMLNVLTGTNGQIRANCSAKNPGTVGDGAWSVVDLDVGSGDGAAAY
;
A
#
# COMPACT_ATOMS: atom_id res chain seq x y z
N MET A 1 -0.14 -11.13 -19.37
CA MET A 1 -1.40 -10.39 -19.27
C MET A 1 -2.43 -11.09 -20.16
N ASP A 2 -3.69 -11.12 -19.74
CA ASP A 2 -4.81 -11.59 -20.55
C ASP A 2 -4.89 -10.82 -21.89
N PRO A 3 -5.01 -11.47 -23.06
CA PRO A 3 -5.00 -10.79 -24.35
C PRO A 3 -6.15 -9.79 -24.53
N THR A 4 -7.34 -10.10 -24.03
CA THR A 4 -8.51 -9.20 -24.13
C THR A 4 -8.29 -7.94 -23.30
N PHE A 5 -7.83 -8.11 -22.06
CA PHE A 5 -7.48 -7.00 -21.19
C PHE A 5 -6.35 -6.15 -21.77
N PHE A 6 -5.30 -6.75 -22.33
CA PHE A 6 -4.23 -6.04 -23.02
C PHE A 6 -4.75 -5.17 -24.17
N ASN A 7 -5.63 -5.71 -25.02
CA ASN A 7 -6.21 -4.98 -26.14
C ASN A 7 -7.07 -3.80 -25.66
N ASN A 8 -7.85 -3.97 -24.59
CA ASN A 8 -8.60 -2.87 -23.99
C ASN A 8 -7.68 -1.77 -23.46
N LEU A 9 -6.59 -2.14 -22.75
CA LEU A 9 -5.60 -1.17 -22.28
C LEU A 9 -4.89 -0.44 -23.41
N ARG A 10 -4.67 -1.07 -24.57
CA ARG A 10 -4.13 -0.41 -25.75
C ARG A 10 -5.04 0.67 -26.32
N LEU A 11 -6.36 0.53 -26.17
CA LEU A 11 -7.32 1.57 -26.53
C LEU A 11 -7.29 2.73 -25.52
N THR A 12 -7.13 2.43 -24.24
CA THR A 12 -6.99 3.46 -23.18
C THR A 12 -5.66 4.21 -23.28
N CYS A 13 -4.57 3.49 -23.55
CA CYS A 13 -3.20 3.99 -23.62
C CYS A 13 -2.60 3.74 -25.03
N PRO A 14 -3.03 4.49 -26.06
CA PRO A 14 -2.60 4.28 -27.44
C PRO A 14 -1.11 4.62 -27.65
N ALA A 15 -0.49 5.41 -26.78
CA ALA A 15 0.91 5.81 -26.86
C ALA A 15 1.60 5.82 -25.48
N LEU A 16 2.93 5.85 -25.46
CA LEU A 16 3.74 5.71 -24.22
C LEU A 16 3.51 6.82 -23.18
N ASN A 17 2.99 7.98 -23.57
CA ASN A 17 2.78 9.14 -22.69
C ASN A 17 1.31 9.61 -22.69
N THR A 18 0.36 8.69 -22.91
CA THR A 18 -1.06 9.01 -22.76
C THR A 18 -1.35 9.33 -21.28
N THR A 19 -2.07 10.43 -21.02
CA THR A 19 -2.45 10.87 -19.66
C THR A 19 -3.83 10.35 -19.21
N ASN A 20 -4.35 9.33 -19.90
CA ASN A 20 -5.63 8.72 -19.57
C ASN A 20 -5.50 7.89 -18.29
N THR A 21 -6.59 7.76 -17.55
CA THR A 21 -6.68 6.89 -16.38
C THR A 21 -7.58 5.70 -16.67
N THR A 22 -7.42 4.65 -15.87
CA THR A 22 -8.28 3.47 -15.90
C THR A 22 -8.44 2.92 -14.48
N ASN A 23 -9.39 2.03 -14.30
CA ASN A 23 -9.66 1.41 -13.01
C ASN A 23 -8.60 0.35 -12.68
N LEU A 24 -8.24 0.25 -11.41
CA LEU A 24 -7.32 -0.79 -10.90
C LEU A 24 -8.00 -2.16 -10.84
N ASP A 25 -9.31 -2.18 -10.56
CA ASP A 25 -10.18 -3.35 -10.58
C ASP A 25 -11.12 -3.22 -11.79
N VAL A 26 -11.06 -4.18 -12.70
CA VAL A 26 -11.85 -4.13 -13.96
C VAL A 26 -13.27 -4.66 -13.78
N ARG A 27 -13.55 -5.39 -12.69
CA ARG A 27 -14.85 -6.02 -12.43
C ARG A 27 -15.76 -5.15 -11.59
N THR A 28 -15.21 -4.53 -10.55
CA THR A 28 -15.96 -3.75 -9.55
C THR A 28 -15.21 -2.46 -9.17
N PRO A 29 -15.05 -1.50 -10.10
CA PRO A 29 -14.17 -0.33 -9.92
C PRO A 29 -14.37 0.49 -8.64
N ASN A 30 -15.59 0.53 -8.12
CA ASN A 30 -15.99 1.37 -7.00
C ASN A 30 -16.41 0.57 -5.76
N THR A 31 -16.20 -0.75 -5.75
CA THR A 31 -16.57 -1.61 -4.61
C THR A 31 -15.31 -2.19 -4.00
N PHE A 32 -15.20 -2.07 -2.68
CA PHE A 32 -14.12 -2.72 -1.95
C PHE A 32 -14.50 -4.18 -1.68
N ASP A 33 -13.99 -5.09 -2.51
CA ASP A 33 -14.26 -6.52 -2.43
C ASP A 33 -13.05 -7.34 -2.89
N ASN A 34 -13.22 -8.66 -3.06
CA ASN A 34 -12.11 -9.52 -3.46
C ASN A 34 -11.86 -9.60 -4.97
N LYS A 35 -12.60 -8.85 -5.82
CA LYS A 35 -12.49 -8.98 -7.28
C LYS A 35 -11.14 -8.53 -7.81
N TYR A 36 -10.47 -7.61 -7.13
CA TYR A 36 -9.04 -7.34 -7.34
C TYR A 36 -8.20 -8.63 -7.38
N TYR A 37 -8.35 -9.56 -6.43
CA TYR A 37 -7.61 -10.83 -6.45
C TYR A 37 -8.09 -11.79 -7.53
N VAL A 38 -9.39 -11.77 -7.84
CA VAL A 38 -9.93 -12.52 -8.98
C VAL A 38 -9.32 -12.00 -10.29
N ASP A 39 -9.02 -10.69 -10.41
CA ASP A 39 -8.39 -10.10 -11.60
C ASP A 39 -7.00 -10.71 -11.79
N LEU A 40 -6.21 -10.80 -10.72
CA LEU A 40 -4.86 -11.37 -10.77
C LEU A 40 -4.84 -12.83 -11.23
N VAL A 41 -5.78 -13.65 -10.72
CA VAL A 41 -5.94 -15.06 -11.12
C VAL A 41 -6.26 -15.18 -12.61
N ASN A 42 -7.03 -14.23 -13.16
CA ASN A 42 -7.37 -14.16 -14.58
C ASN A 42 -6.31 -13.44 -15.43
N ARG A 43 -5.15 -13.12 -14.88
CA ARG A 43 -4.06 -12.37 -15.54
C ARG A 43 -4.46 -10.95 -15.98
N GLN A 44 -5.38 -10.33 -15.25
CA GLN A 44 -5.94 -9.00 -15.48
C GLN A 44 -5.47 -7.96 -14.45
N GLY A 45 -4.34 -8.19 -13.76
CA GLY A 45 -3.72 -7.16 -12.92
C GLY A 45 -3.15 -6.02 -13.77
N LEU A 46 -3.39 -4.77 -13.36
CA LEU A 46 -2.99 -3.59 -14.13
C LEU A 46 -1.48 -3.34 -14.07
N PHE A 47 -0.91 -3.31 -12.87
CA PHE A 47 0.53 -3.09 -12.70
C PHE A 47 1.28 -4.42 -12.65
N THR A 48 2.58 -4.36 -12.98
CA THR A 48 3.49 -5.50 -12.79
C THR A 48 3.49 -5.94 -11.32
N SER A 49 3.51 -5.01 -10.38
CA SER A 49 3.46 -5.30 -8.93
C SER A 49 2.18 -6.06 -8.53
N ASP A 50 1.04 -5.76 -9.18
CA ASP A 50 -0.21 -6.48 -8.92
C ASP A 50 -0.12 -7.90 -9.46
N GLN A 51 0.28 -8.04 -10.72
CA GLN A 51 0.27 -9.33 -11.39
C GLN A 51 1.35 -10.28 -10.86
N ASP A 52 2.48 -9.75 -10.42
CA ASP A 52 3.58 -10.52 -9.84
C ASP A 52 3.18 -11.19 -8.53
N MET A 53 2.22 -10.64 -7.77
CA MET A 53 1.70 -11.34 -6.58
C MET A 53 1.09 -12.70 -6.91
N PHE A 54 0.52 -12.88 -8.11
CA PHE A 54 0.00 -14.17 -8.56
C PHE A 54 1.06 -15.03 -9.27
N VAL A 55 2.09 -14.41 -9.84
CA VAL A 55 3.18 -15.13 -10.53
C VAL A 55 4.20 -15.69 -9.54
N ASP A 56 4.54 -14.94 -8.49
CA ASP A 56 5.50 -15.36 -7.47
C ASP A 56 4.90 -16.47 -6.59
N ASN A 57 5.64 -17.57 -6.45
CA ASN A 57 5.22 -18.76 -5.70
C ASN A 57 4.97 -18.48 -4.21
N ARG A 58 5.61 -17.46 -3.63
CA ARG A 58 5.46 -17.10 -2.21
C ARG A 58 4.11 -16.45 -1.93
N THR A 59 3.59 -15.67 -2.87
CA THR A 59 2.36 -14.88 -2.69
C THR A 59 1.16 -15.50 -3.40
N LYS A 60 1.37 -16.32 -4.43
CA LYS A 60 0.30 -16.97 -5.20
C LYS A 60 -0.73 -17.73 -4.35
N PRO A 61 -0.36 -18.50 -3.30
CA PRO A 61 -1.35 -19.17 -2.45
C PRO A 61 -2.25 -18.17 -1.70
N ILE A 62 -1.70 -17.03 -1.27
CA ILE A 62 -2.43 -15.97 -0.57
C ILE A 62 -3.44 -15.32 -1.52
N VAL A 63 -2.98 -14.93 -2.72
CA VAL A 63 -3.85 -14.38 -3.78
C VAL A 63 -4.99 -15.34 -4.10
N THR A 64 -4.68 -16.63 -4.28
CA THR A 64 -5.69 -17.66 -4.58
C THR A 64 -6.68 -17.83 -3.43
N GLY A 65 -6.22 -17.77 -2.18
CA GLY A 65 -7.08 -17.82 -1.00
C GLY A 65 -8.06 -16.64 -0.95
N PHE A 66 -7.57 -15.42 -1.18
CA PHE A 66 -8.41 -14.21 -1.18
C PHE A 66 -9.40 -14.17 -2.36
N ALA A 67 -8.99 -14.60 -3.55
CA ALA A 67 -9.88 -14.69 -4.72
C ALA A 67 -11.06 -15.66 -4.49
N ASN A 68 -10.83 -16.75 -3.74
CA ASN A 68 -11.85 -17.75 -3.44
C ASN A 68 -12.70 -17.43 -2.19
N ASN A 69 -12.19 -16.59 -1.27
CA ASN A 69 -12.86 -16.30 -0.01
C ASN A 69 -12.71 -14.82 0.38
N GLN A 70 -13.77 -14.05 0.13
CA GLN A 70 -13.81 -12.62 0.47
C GLN A 70 -13.76 -12.35 1.98
N SER A 71 -14.35 -13.21 2.81
CA SER A 71 -14.29 -13.05 4.26
C SER A 71 -12.85 -13.18 4.77
N LEU A 72 -12.08 -14.13 4.23
CA LEU A 72 -10.66 -14.27 4.53
C LEU A 72 -9.86 -13.04 4.10
N PHE A 73 -10.15 -12.49 2.91
CA PHE A 73 -9.53 -11.24 2.46
C PHE A 73 -9.81 -10.11 3.46
N PHE A 74 -11.06 -9.85 3.80
CA PHE A 74 -11.41 -8.76 4.72
C PHE A 74 -10.80 -8.94 6.11
N GLU A 75 -10.78 -10.16 6.66
CA GLU A 75 -10.13 -10.46 7.93
C GLU A 75 -8.64 -10.06 7.89
N LYS A 76 -7.91 -10.49 6.85
CA LYS A 76 -6.48 -10.19 6.71
C LYS A 76 -6.22 -8.73 6.34
N PHE A 77 -7.12 -8.09 5.61
CA PHE A 77 -7.05 -6.68 5.28
C PHE A 77 -7.10 -5.82 6.54
N VAL A 78 -8.07 -6.06 7.43
CA VAL A 78 -8.20 -5.34 8.70
C VAL A 78 -6.92 -5.48 9.53
N PHE A 79 -6.43 -6.71 9.71
CA PHE A 79 -5.21 -6.96 10.46
C PHE A 79 -3.99 -6.23 9.87
N SER A 80 -3.84 -6.28 8.55
CA SER A 80 -2.70 -5.68 7.84
C SER A 80 -2.73 -4.15 7.89
N MET A 81 -3.92 -3.55 7.75
CA MET A 81 -4.08 -2.10 7.80
C MET A 81 -3.85 -1.54 9.21
N VAL A 82 -4.29 -2.25 10.26
CA VAL A 82 -3.96 -1.88 11.65
C VAL A 82 -2.45 -1.95 11.87
N LYS A 83 -1.79 -3.05 11.45
CA LYS A 83 -0.34 -3.19 11.56
C LYS A 83 0.41 -2.09 10.80
N MET A 84 -0.03 -1.74 9.60
CA MET A 84 0.56 -0.68 8.78
C MET A 84 0.40 0.70 9.46
N GLY A 85 -0.77 0.97 10.04
CA GLY A 85 -1.06 2.24 10.73
C GLY A 85 -0.24 2.46 12.02
N MET A 86 0.47 1.45 12.49
CA MET A 86 1.31 1.51 13.69
C MET A 86 2.81 1.68 13.37
N LEU A 87 3.19 1.75 12.10
CA LEU A 87 4.59 1.93 11.70
C LEU A 87 5.09 3.33 12.10
N ASN A 88 6.18 3.38 12.88
CA ASN A 88 6.92 4.59 13.27
C ASN A 88 6.04 5.74 13.81
N VAL A 89 4.96 5.42 14.53
CA VAL A 89 4.04 6.43 15.07
C VAL A 89 4.70 7.25 16.19
N LEU A 90 4.36 8.54 16.23
CA LEU A 90 4.76 9.44 17.32
C LEU A 90 3.74 9.32 18.47
N THR A 91 4.23 9.03 19.68
CA THR A 91 3.39 8.79 20.86
C THR A 91 3.81 9.66 22.06
N GLY A 92 2.91 9.83 23.03
CA GLY A 92 3.19 10.62 24.23
C GLY A 92 3.39 12.10 23.90
N THR A 93 4.52 12.66 24.31
CA THR A 93 4.89 14.05 24.02
C THR A 93 5.69 14.21 22.72
N ASN A 94 5.93 13.10 21.99
CA ASN A 94 6.63 13.15 20.70
C ASN A 94 5.63 13.60 19.62
N GLY A 95 5.96 14.67 18.89
CA GLY A 95 5.09 15.26 17.86
C GLY A 95 4.14 16.35 18.36
N GLN A 96 3.05 16.59 17.62
CA GLN A 96 2.04 17.60 17.96
C GLN A 96 0.66 17.22 17.42
N ILE A 97 -0.39 17.63 18.14
CA ILE A 97 -1.75 17.65 17.61
C ILE A 97 -1.90 18.95 16.81
N ARG A 98 -1.96 18.84 15.48
CA ARG A 98 -1.96 20.02 14.59
C ARG A 98 -3.33 20.67 14.55
N ALA A 99 -3.37 22.00 14.67
CA ALA A 99 -4.58 22.78 14.41
C ALA A 99 -4.92 22.90 12.91
N ASN A 100 -3.90 22.77 12.05
CA ASN A 100 -4.03 22.70 10.60
C ASN A 100 -3.16 21.55 10.09
N CYS A 101 -3.75 20.55 9.43
CA CYS A 101 -3.01 19.38 8.95
C CYS A 101 -1.86 19.76 8.00
N SER A 102 -2.03 20.85 7.24
CA SER A 102 -1.09 21.34 6.25
C SER A 102 0.07 22.17 6.82
N ALA A 103 0.08 22.46 8.12
CA ALA A 103 1.11 23.28 8.76
C ALA A 103 1.51 22.77 10.15
N LYS A 104 2.75 23.04 10.56
CA LYS A 104 3.16 22.89 11.97
C LYS A 104 2.50 23.99 12.80
N ASN A 105 2.22 23.74 14.08
CA ASN A 105 1.72 24.79 14.97
C ASN A 105 2.81 25.89 15.11
N PRO A 106 2.43 27.17 15.12
CA PRO A 106 3.37 28.27 15.27
C PRO A 106 4.01 28.29 16.68
N GLY A 107 5.27 28.71 16.79
CA GLY A 107 5.97 28.84 18.08
C GLY A 107 6.75 27.60 18.55
N THR A 108 6.80 26.52 17.77
CA THR A 108 7.75 25.41 18.03
C THR A 108 9.16 25.81 17.58
N VAL A 109 9.82 26.70 18.33
CA VAL A 109 11.26 26.99 18.18
C VAL A 109 11.98 26.09 19.18
N GLY A 110 12.56 24.99 18.70
CA GLY A 110 13.19 23.97 19.53
C GLY A 110 13.28 22.63 18.81
N ASP A 111 14.25 22.56 17.89
CA ASP A 111 15.11 21.43 17.55
C ASP A 111 14.54 20.03 17.77
N GLY A 112 14.00 19.50 16.68
CA GLY A 112 13.54 18.12 16.57
C GLY A 112 12.57 18.07 15.41
N ALA A 113 13.08 17.85 14.21
CA ALA A 113 12.22 17.37 13.14
C ALA A 113 11.64 16.05 13.63
N TRP A 114 10.41 16.06 14.15
CA TRP A 114 9.64 14.86 14.45
C TRP A 114 9.27 14.19 13.12
N SER A 115 10.30 13.68 12.46
CA SER A 115 10.27 12.94 11.22
C SER A 115 10.26 11.48 11.61
N VAL A 116 9.22 10.77 11.18
CA VAL A 116 9.12 9.31 11.34
C VAL A 116 10.13 8.54 10.47
N VAL A 117 10.93 9.29 9.68
CA VAL A 117 11.89 8.79 8.69
C VAL A 117 13.35 8.96 9.17
N ASP A 118 13.60 9.80 10.18
CA ASP A 118 14.95 10.15 10.65
C ASP A 118 15.25 9.65 12.07
N LEU A 119 14.75 8.47 12.43
CA LEU A 119 15.17 7.76 13.64
C LEU A 119 16.19 6.69 13.29
N ASP A 120 17.40 7.09 12.87
CA ASP A 120 18.54 6.19 12.93
C ASP A 120 19.89 6.92 13.13
N VAL A 121 20.52 6.53 14.23
CA VAL A 121 21.97 6.45 14.51
C VAL A 121 22.73 7.76 14.75
N GLY A 122 22.97 8.06 16.03
CA GLY A 122 23.91 9.10 16.44
C GLY A 122 24.17 9.25 17.94
N SER A 123 24.34 8.16 18.70
CA SER A 123 25.07 8.23 19.96
C SER A 123 25.78 6.90 20.21
N GLY A 124 27.04 6.84 19.77
CA GLY A 124 27.99 5.87 20.29
C GLY A 124 28.38 6.30 21.71
N ASP A 125 28.12 5.43 22.68
CA ASP A 125 29.14 4.84 23.56
C ASP A 125 28.46 4.21 24.79
N GLY A 126 28.77 2.95 25.06
CA GLY A 126 28.54 2.36 26.38
C GLY A 126 27.86 1.00 26.39
N ALA A 127 28.69 -0.04 26.39
CA ALA A 127 28.45 -1.41 26.82
C ALA A 127 27.28 -1.66 27.80
N ALA A 128 26.53 -2.75 27.58
CA ALA A 128 26.51 -3.88 28.52
C ALA A 128 25.78 -5.08 27.89
N ALA A 129 26.39 -6.25 28.08
CA ALA A 129 25.83 -7.56 27.83
C ALA A 129 24.61 -7.84 28.70
N TYR A 130 23.60 -8.52 28.16
CA TYR A 130 23.20 -9.90 28.45
C TYR A 130 22.11 -10.32 27.45
#